data_AF-A0A2V7LAE3-F1
#
_entry.id   AF-A0A2V7LAE3-F1
#
_cell.length_a   1.000
_cell.length_b   1.000
_cell.length_c   1.000
_cell.angle_alpha   90.00
_cell.angle_beta   90.00
_cell.angle_gamma   90.00
#
_symmetry.space_group_name_H-M   'P 1'
#
loop_
_entity.id
_entity.type
_entity.pdbx_description
1 polymer ?
#
loop_
_entity_poly.entity_id
_entity_poly.type
_entity_poly.pdbx_seq_one_letter_code
_entity_poly.pdbx_strand_id
1 'polypeptide(L)'
;MDRPQYEPLAEIEVDAARPELQGFTLTGQGPDHTEYQLDLRFEMPLDPRTRTVLGELLSHSDLTISRRAARRMAAALRARRERAHKP
;
A
#
# COMPACT_ATOMS: atom_id res chain seq x y z
N MET A 1 -0.91 -2.63 -25.63
CA MET A 1 -0.51 -1.97 -24.37
C MET A 1 -0.97 -2.85 -23.23
N ASP A 2 -0.04 -3.56 -22.58
CA ASP A 2 -0.35 -4.39 -21.41
C ASP A 2 -0.99 -3.52 -20.33
N ARG A 3 -2.16 -3.93 -19.84
CA ARG A 3 -2.79 -3.26 -18.70
C ARG A 3 -1.87 -3.48 -17.49
N PRO A 4 -1.55 -2.44 -16.70
CA PRO A 4 -0.70 -2.62 -15.53
C PRO A 4 -1.30 -3.71 -14.65
N GLN A 5 -0.47 -4.70 -14.30
CA GLN A 5 -0.90 -5.86 -13.53
C GLN A 5 -1.40 -5.45 -12.13
N TYR A 6 -1.00 -4.26 -11.65
CA TYR A 6 -1.39 -3.67 -10.39
C TYR A 6 -1.96 -2.26 -10.62
N GLU A 7 -3.08 -1.96 -9.97
CA GLU A 7 -3.73 -0.66 -9.96
C GLU A 7 -3.43 0.01 -8.60
N PRO A 8 -2.97 1.28 -8.57
CA PRO A 8 -2.71 1.98 -7.31
C PRO A 8 -4.02 2.15 -6.52
N LEU A 9 -3.94 1.91 -5.21
CA LEU A 9 -5.05 2.08 -4.28
C LEU A 9 -4.88 3.34 -3.43
N ALA A 10 -3.66 3.63 -3.00
CA ALA A 10 -3.32 4.79 -2.20
C ALA A 10 -1.85 5.16 -2.39
N GLU A 11 -1.58 6.44 -2.28
CA GLU A 11 -0.24 7.02 -2.13
C GLU A 11 -0.25 7.72 -0.77
N ILE A 12 0.72 7.40 0.07
CA ILE A 12 0.74 7.84 1.47
C ILE A 12 2.10 8.50 1.71
N GLU A 13 2.09 9.78 2.04
CA GLU A 13 3.28 10.46 2.56
C GLU A 13 3.47 10.01 4.00
N VAL A 14 4.60 9.37 4.32
CA VAL A 14 4.85 8.83 5.66
C VAL A 14 5.38 9.95 6.57
N ASP A 15 4.59 10.29 7.58
CA ASP A 15 4.93 11.34 8.54
C ASP A 15 5.80 10.82 9.70
N ALA A 16 5.63 9.53 10.06
CA ALA A 16 6.36 8.93 11.16
C ALA A 16 6.54 7.41 10.98
N ALA A 17 7.75 6.94 11.29
CA ALA A 17 8.05 5.52 11.47
C ALA A 17 8.37 5.20 12.94
N ARG A 18 7.47 4.47 13.60
CA ARG A 18 7.65 4.05 14.99
C ARG A 18 8.32 2.68 15.04
N PRO A 19 9.49 2.52 15.69
CA PRO A 19 10.13 1.23 15.80
C PRO A 19 9.34 0.29 16.72
N GLU A 20 9.13 -0.93 16.24
CA GLU A 20 8.49 -2.02 16.96
C GLU A 20 9.48 -3.17 17.23
N LEU A 21 9.08 -4.14 18.05
CA LEU A 21 9.89 -5.32 18.38
C LEU A 21 10.42 -6.04 17.12
N GLN A 22 9.60 -6.13 16.06
CA GLN A 22 9.93 -6.81 14.80
C GLN A 22 9.58 -5.96 13.57
N GLY A 23 9.87 -4.66 13.59
CA GLY A 23 9.73 -3.80 12.42
C GLY A 23 9.32 -2.39 12.77
N PHE A 24 8.36 -1.84 12.04
CA PHE A 24 7.90 -0.47 12.20
C PHE A 24 6.39 -0.36 11.98
N THR A 25 5.76 0.52 12.73
CA THR A 25 4.44 1.06 12.38
C THR A 25 4.66 2.41 11.71
N LEU A 26 4.17 2.54 10.48
CA LEU A 26 4.20 3.75 9.68
C LEU A 26 2.85 4.44 9.76
N THR A 27 2.84 5.75 9.94
CA THR A 27 1.64 6.58 9.86
C THR A 27 1.84 7.69 8.85
N GLY A 28 0.78 8.05 8.13
CA GLY A 28 0.86 9.07 7.09
C GLY A 28 -0.50 9.49 6.56
N GLN A 29 -0.52 10.51 5.70
CA GLN A 29 -1.74 11.01 5.09
C GLN A 29 -1.89 10.52 3.65
N GLY A 30 -3.10 10.06 3.32
CA GLY A 30 -3.49 9.78 1.94
C GLY A 30 -3.94 11.05 1.20
N PRO A 31 -4.18 10.97 -0.13
CA PRO A 31 -4.68 12.09 -0.92
C PRO A 31 -6.10 12.52 -0.55
N ASP A 32 -6.82 11.70 0.22
CA ASP A 32 -8.11 11.99 0.80
C ASP A 32 -8.01 12.70 2.16
N HIS A 33 -6.81 13.06 2.60
CA HIS A 33 -6.49 13.62 3.92
C HIS A 33 -6.91 12.72 5.09
N THR A 34 -7.10 11.43 4.84
CA THR A 34 -7.31 10.43 5.88
C THR A 34 -5.96 9.93 6.39
N GLU A 35 -5.87 9.67 7.70
CA GLU A 35 -4.70 9.03 8.29
C GLU A 35 -4.70 7.53 7.97
N TYR A 36 -3.56 7.05 7.48
CA TYR A 36 -3.30 5.64 7.22
C TYR A 36 -2.26 5.12 8.20
N GLN A 37 -2.46 3.89 8.66
CA GLN A 37 -1.48 3.14 9.44
C GLN A 37 -1.06 1.87 8.66
N LEU A 38 0.26 1.65 8.54
CA LEU A 38 0.83 0.47 7.92
C LEU A 38 1.81 -0.21 8.87
N ASP A 39 1.62 -1.51 9.11
CA ASP A 39 2.54 -2.31 9.92
C ASP A 39 3.52 -3.07 9.02
N LEU A 40 4.79 -2.68 9.10
CA LEU A 40 5.91 -3.34 8.43
C LEU A 40 6.58 -4.31 9.41
N ARG A 41 6.67 -5.59 9.03
CA ARG A 41 7.29 -6.63 9.86
C ARG A 41 8.47 -7.27 9.15
N PHE A 42 9.58 -7.46 9.87
CA PHE A 42 10.74 -8.21 9.36
C PHE A 42 10.79 -9.60 10.01
N GLU A 43 11.11 -10.61 9.20
CA GLU A 43 11.28 -11.98 9.69
C GLU A 43 12.55 -12.14 10.54
N MET A 44 13.56 -11.31 10.30
CA MET A 44 14.81 -11.29 11.06
C MET A 44 14.86 -10.10 12.01
N PRO A 45 15.44 -10.25 13.21
CA PRO A 45 15.66 -9.13 14.11
C PRO A 45 16.65 -8.14 13.50
N LEU A 46 16.33 -6.85 13.62
CA LEU A 46 17.23 -5.77 13.25
C LEU A 46 18.13 -5.43 14.45
N ASP A 47 19.43 -5.25 14.20
CA ASP A 47 20.31 -4.67 15.20
C ASP A 47 19.95 -3.19 15.45
N PRO A 48 20.36 -2.62 16.60
CA PRO A 48 19.97 -1.25 16.96
C PRO A 48 20.36 -0.19 15.92
N ARG A 49 21.52 -0.32 15.27
CA ARG A 49 21.99 0.67 14.29
C ARG A 49 21.15 0.60 13.02
N THR A 50 20.90 -0.60 12.51
CA THR A 50 20.06 -0.80 11.32
C THR A 50 18.63 -0.31 11.58
N ARG A 51 18.10 -0.54 12.79
CA ARG A 51 16.78 -0.04 13.18
C ARG A 51 16.70 1.49 13.13
N THR A 52 17.70 2.21 13.65
CA THR A 52 17.71 3.68 13.58
C THR A 52 17.73 4.17 12.14
N VAL A 53 18.65 3.64 11.32
CA VAL A 53 18.78 4.05 9.91
C VAL A 53 17.50 3.78 9.13
N LEU A 54 16.90 2.61 9.29
CA LEU A 54 15.63 2.30 8.61
C LEU A 54 14.48 3.19 9.10
N GLY A 55 14.41 3.50 10.39
CA GLY A 55 13.39 4.41 10.92
C GLY A 55 13.47 5.81 10.32
N GLU A 56 14.68 6.36 10.20
CA GLU A 56 14.89 7.66 9.55
C GLU A 56 14.50 7.63 8.07
N LEU A 57 14.93 6.61 7.33
CA LEU A 57 14.59 6.48 5.91
C LEU A 57 13.07 6.32 5.69
N LEU A 58 12.40 5.53 6.53
CA LEU A 58 10.96 5.29 6.42
C LEU A 58 10.14 6.55 6.75
N SER A 59 10.61 7.39 7.69
CA SER A 59 9.94 8.64 8.08
C SER A 59 10.03 9.76 7.04
N HIS A 60 10.78 9.56 5.95
CA HIS A 60 10.93 10.51 4.86
C HIS A 60 10.65 9.84 3.50
N SER A 61 9.69 8.92 3.50
CA SER A 61 9.37 8.11 2.33
C SER A 61 7.91 8.24 1.91
N ASP A 62 7.66 8.09 0.62
CA ASP A 62 6.32 7.96 0.07
C ASP A 62 6.01 6.49 -0.20
N LEU A 63 4.81 6.07 0.17
CA LEU A 63 4.40 4.68 0.10
C LEU A 63 3.21 4.51 -0.86
N THR A 64 3.46 3.87 -2.00
CA THR A 64 2.41 3.52 -2.96
C THR A 64 1.89 2.11 -2.69
N ILE A 65 0.64 2.00 -2.24
CA ILE A 65 -0.05 0.72 -2.09
C ILE A 65 -0.78 0.42 -3.41
N SER A 66 -0.40 -0.66 -4.08
CA SER A 66 -1.05 -1.11 -5.32
C SER A 66 -1.64 -2.50 -5.18
N ARG A 67 -2.77 -2.75 -5.86
CA ARG A 67 -3.46 -4.05 -5.85
C ARG A 67 -3.56 -4.62 -7.25
N ARG A 68 -3.30 -5.93 -7.36
CA ARG A 68 -3.57 -6.66 -8.60
C ARG A 68 -5.06 -6.75 -8.88
N ALA A 69 -5.50 -6.24 -10.03
CA ALA A 69 -6.87 -6.38 -10.47
C ALA A 69 -7.22 -7.87 -10.56
N ALA A 70 -8.18 -8.33 -9.76
CA ALA A 70 -8.64 -9.71 -9.79
C ALA A 70 -9.23 -9.99 -11.18
N ARG A 71 -8.56 -10.84 -11.96
CA ARG A 71 -8.94 -11.21 -13.34
C ARG A 71 -10.43 -11.64 -13.47
N ARG A 72 -11.05 -12.11 -12.38
CA ARG A 72 -12.46 -12.54 -12.29
C ARG A 72 -13.46 -11.38 -12.07
N MET A 73 -13.08 -10.32 -11.35
CA MET A 73 -14.00 -9.18 -11.09
C MET A 73 -14.18 -8.29 -12.32
N ALA A 74 -13.12 -8.07 -13.10
CA ALA A 74 -13.21 -7.32 -14.35
C ALA A 74 -14.12 -8.01 -15.39
N ALA A 75 -14.06 -9.34 -15.46
CA ALA A 75 -14.97 -10.14 -16.29
C ALA A 75 -16.42 -10.08 -15.78
N ALA A 76 -16.64 -10.17 -14.46
CA ALA A 76 -17.97 -10.07 -13.87
C ALA A 76 -18.62 -8.69 -14.05
N LEU A 77 -17.85 -7.59 -13.92
CA LEU A 77 -18.34 -6.24 -14.20
C LEU A 77 -18.67 -6.04 -15.68
N ARG A 78 -17.83 -6.53 -16.60
CA ARG A 78 -18.12 -6.50 -18.05
C ARG A 78 -19.38 -7.29 -18.39
N ALA A 79 -19.52 -8.51 -17.86
CA ALA A 79 -20.71 -9.34 -18.08
C ALA A 79 -22.00 -8.73 -17.48
N ARG A 80 -21.91 -7.95 -16.39
CA ARG A 80 -23.07 -7.18 -15.87
C ARG A 80 -23.43 -6.01 -16.78
N ARG A 81 -22.43 -5.31 -17.33
CA ARG A 81 -22.64 -4.17 -18.22
C ARG A 81 -23.21 -4.59 -19.58
N GLU A 82 -22.77 -5.71 -20.13
CA GLU A 82 -23.32 -6.30 -21.36
C GLU A 82 -24.76 -6.78 -21.20
N ARG A 83 -25.11 -7.36 -20.04
CA ARG A 83 -26.50 -7.75 -19.74
C ARG A 83 -27.44 -6.57 -19.52
N ALA A 84 -26.92 -5.43 -19.03
CA ALA A 84 -27.70 -4.20 -18.88
C ALA A 84 -27.89 -3.44 -20.20
N HIS A 85 -27.14 -3.76 -21.26
CA HIS A 85 -27.18 -3.08 -22.55
C HIS A 85 -27.85 -3.92 -23.66
N LYS A 86 -28.35 -5.12 -23.33
CA LYS A 86 -29.13 -5.93 -24.26
C LYS A 86 -30.62 -5.74 -23.93
N PRO A 87 -31.45 -5.19 -24.83
CA PRO A 87 -32.89 -5.05 -24.63
C PRO A 87 -33.60 -6.41 -24.56
#